data_AF-A0A7X7SC53-F1
#
_entry.id   AF-A0A7X7SC53-F1
#
_cell.length_a   1.000
_cell.length_b   1.000
_cell.length_c   1.000
_cell.angle_alpha   90.00
_cell.angle_beta   90.00
_cell.angle_gamma   90.00
#
_symmetry.space_group_name_H-M   'P 1'
#
loop_
_entity.id
_entity.type
_entity.pdbx_description
1 polymer ?
#
loop_
_entity_poly.entity_id
_entity_poly.type
_entity_poly.pdbx_seq_one_letter_code
_entity_poly.pdbx_strand_id
1 'polypeptide(L)'
;MKLNRKGFTLVEIMIVVAIIALLAVIAVPNLIKARQTTQENDCKNNMRMISDAIDQWALANNKSGDDTPDQAALEPFLKGKRFPVCKGGGTYTIPSVDASDTVSCSTHGALISGS
;
A
#
# COMPACT_ATOMS: atom_id res chain seq x y z
N MET A 1 15.03 -10.79 -55.12
CA MET A 1 14.98 -11.73 -53.98
C MET A 1 13.55 -11.80 -53.46
N LYS A 2 12.71 -12.74 -53.93
CA LYS A 2 11.34 -12.90 -53.40
C LYS A 2 11.43 -13.56 -52.03
N LEU A 3 11.16 -12.81 -50.97
CA LEU A 3 10.99 -13.36 -49.62
C LEU A 3 9.72 -14.19 -49.62
N ASN A 4 9.86 -15.52 -49.59
CA ASN A 4 8.76 -16.46 -49.37
C ASN A 4 8.16 -16.17 -47.99
N ARG A 5 7.07 -15.40 -47.96
CA ARG A 5 6.28 -15.22 -46.75
C ARG A 5 5.53 -16.52 -46.47
N LYS A 6 6.09 -17.38 -45.61
CA LYS A 6 5.32 -18.47 -45.01
C LYS A 6 4.26 -17.82 -44.10
N GLY A 7 2.98 -17.96 -44.46
CA GLY A 7 1.88 -17.52 -43.60
C GLY A 7 1.76 -18.44 -42.38
N PHE A 8 1.42 -17.88 -41.23
CA PHE A 8 1.08 -18.65 -40.04
C PHE A 8 -0.11 -19.57 -40.34
N THR A 9 -0.04 -20.81 -39.87
CA THR A 9 -1.21 -21.70 -39.92
C THR A 9 -2.22 -21.27 -38.86
N LEU A 10 -3.52 -21.42 -39.14
CA LEU A 10 -4.59 -21.19 -38.17
C LEU A 10 -4.38 -22.05 -36.91
N VAL A 11 -3.89 -23.29 -37.10
CA VAL A 11 -3.61 -24.25 -36.03
C VAL A 11 -2.51 -23.77 -35.09
N GLU A 12 -1.42 -23.18 -35.60
CA GLU A 12 -0.37 -22.59 -34.74
C GLU A 12 -0.92 -21.52 -33.81
N ILE A 13 -1.77 -20.61 -34.34
CA ILE A 13 -2.35 -19.55 -33.52
C ILE A 13 -3.29 -20.13 -32.45
N MET A 14 -4.08 -21.16 -32.77
CA MET A 14 -4.99 -21.78 -31.81
C MET A 14 -4.26 -22.40 -30.61
N ILE A 15 -3.17 -23.15 -30.85
CA ILE A 15 -2.40 -23.78 -29.77
C ILE A 15 -1.72 -22.73 -28.89
N VAL A 16 -1.18 -21.67 -29.50
CA VAL A 16 -0.53 -20.57 -28.76
C VAL A 16 -1.51 -19.88 -27.82
N VAL A 17 -2.71 -19.53 -28.30
CA VAL A 17 -3.73 -18.88 -27.45
C VAL A 17 -4.21 -19.82 -26.35
N ALA A 18 -4.34 -21.12 -26.63
CA ALA A 18 -4.72 -22.11 -25.62
C ALA A 18 -3.70 -22.19 -24.46
N ILE A 19 -2.39 -22.20 -24.78
CA ILE A 19 -1.33 -22.23 -23.76
C ILE A 19 -1.30 -20.92 -22.96
N ILE A 20 -1.42 -19.77 -23.63
CA ILE A 20 -1.46 -18.46 -22.95
C ILE A 20 -2.65 -18.37 -21.99
N ALA A 21 -3.84 -18.84 -22.40
CA ALA A 21 -5.03 -18.87 -21.56
C ALA A 21 -4.82 -19.72 -20.30
N LEU A 22 -4.22 -20.91 -20.44
CA LEU A 22 -3.91 -21.78 -19.30
C LEU A 22 -2.95 -21.11 -18.30
N LEU A 23 -1.88 -20.48 -18.79
CA LEU A 23 -0.92 -19.78 -17.95
C LEU A 23 -1.55 -18.56 -17.25
N ALA A 24 -2.39 -17.80 -17.96
CA ALA A 24 -3.07 -16.63 -17.41
C ALA A 24 -4.01 -16.98 -16.24
N VAL A 25 -4.72 -18.10 -16.33
CA VAL A 25 -5.62 -18.58 -15.25
C VAL A 25 -4.87 -18.79 -13.94
N ILE A 26 -3.62 -19.28 -13.97
CA ILE A 26 -2.81 -19.50 -12.76
C ILE A 26 -2.16 -18.19 -12.29
N ALA A 27 -1.73 -17.32 -13.22
CA ALA A 27 -1.00 -16.11 -12.90
C ALA A 27 -1.88 -15.00 -12.28
N VAL A 28 -3.10 -14.80 -12.79
CA VAL A 28 -4.00 -13.72 -12.36
C VAL A 28 -4.36 -13.76 -10.87
N PRO A 29 -4.80 -14.89 -10.26
CA PRO A 29 -5.15 -14.91 -8.84
C PRO A 29 -3.93 -14.62 -7.95
N ASN A 30 -2.74 -15.08 -8.35
CA ASN A 30 -1.51 -14.81 -7.61
C ASN A 30 -1.14 -13.32 -7.64
N LEU A 31 -1.32 -12.67 -8.80
CA LEU A 31 -1.08 -11.23 -8.93
C LEU A 31 -2.03 -10.39 -8.06
N ILE A 32 -3.30 -10.79 -7.93
CA ILE A 32 -4.27 -10.08 -7.07
C ILE A 32 -3.85 -10.17 -5.61
N LYS A 33 -3.50 -11.36 -5.12
CA LYS A 33 -3.02 -11.58 -3.75
C LYS A 33 -1.75 -10.78 -3.48
N ALA A 34 -0.76 -10.85 -4.38
CA ALA A 34 0.49 -10.10 -4.25
C ALA A 34 0.23 -8.59 -4.14
N ARG A 35 -0.69 -8.04 -4.95
CA ARG A 35 -1.09 -6.63 -4.87
C ARG A 35 -1.75 -6.27 -3.54
N GLN A 36 -2.62 -7.12 -3.00
CA GLN A 36 -3.26 -6.90 -1.70
C GLN A 36 -2.22 -6.86 -0.57
N THR A 37 -1.30 -7.83 -0.54
CA THR A 37 -0.21 -7.86 0.45
C THR A 37 0.71 -6.64 0.32
N THR A 38 1.04 -6.20 -0.90
CA THR A 38 1.80 -4.96 -1.10
C THR A 38 1.05 -3.74 -0.54
N GLN A 39 -0.26 -3.62 -0.82
CA GLN A 39 -1.06 -2.51 -0.30
C GLN A 39 -1.15 -2.51 1.22
N GLU A 40 -1.30 -3.68 1.85
CA GLU A 40 -1.27 -3.85 3.30
C GLU A 40 0.08 -3.43 3.89
N ASN A 41 1.19 -3.89 3.30
CA ASN A 41 2.53 -3.55 3.77
C ASN A 41 2.84 -2.06 3.60
N ASP A 42 2.47 -1.46 2.48
CA ASP A 42 2.58 -0.02 2.25
C ASP A 42 1.75 0.76 3.28
N CYS A 43 0.53 0.28 3.58
CA CYS A 43 -0.32 0.88 4.58
C CYS A 43 0.31 0.81 5.98
N LYS A 44 0.85 -0.35 6.38
CA LYS A 44 1.57 -0.52 7.65
C LYS A 44 2.78 0.42 7.75
N ASN A 45 3.56 0.55 6.67
CA ASN A 45 4.70 1.46 6.63
C ASN A 45 4.27 2.93 6.78
N ASN A 46 3.19 3.33 6.09
CA ASN A 46 2.64 4.69 6.23
C ASN A 46 2.16 4.96 7.67
N MET A 47 1.47 4.01 8.29
CA MET A 47 1.01 4.17 9.67
C MET A 47 2.21 4.30 10.64
N ARG A 48 3.31 3.59 10.40
CA ARG A 48 4.52 3.71 11.23
C ARG A 48 5.13 5.09 11.10
N MET A 49 5.19 5.61 9.87
CA MET A 49 5.62 6.98 9.63
C MET A 49 4.72 8.02 10.29
N ILE A 50 3.41 7.75 10.41
CA ILE A 50 2.48 8.62 11.15
C ILE A 50 2.75 8.53 12.65
N SER A 51 2.92 7.33 13.20
CA SER A 51 3.27 7.13 14.62
C SER A 51 4.56 7.89 14.97
N ASP A 52 5.62 7.69 14.18
CA ASP A 52 6.88 8.40 14.35
C ASP A 52 6.71 9.93 14.27
N ALA A 53 5.81 10.41 13.40
CA ALA A 53 5.52 11.83 13.25
C ALA A 53 4.75 12.39 14.46
N ILE A 54 3.83 11.62 15.06
CA ILE A 54 3.13 11.99 16.30
C ILE A 54 4.14 12.17 17.43
N ASP A 55 5.06 11.21 17.60
CA ASP A 55 6.09 11.28 18.64
C ASP A 55 7.04 12.47 18.42
N GLN A 56 7.44 12.71 17.17
CA GLN A 56 8.28 13.87 16.83
C GLN A 56 7.56 15.21 17.05
N TRP A 57 6.28 15.29 16.68
CA TRP A 57 5.46 16.47 16.94
C TRP A 57 5.33 16.73 18.45
N ALA A 58 5.12 15.68 19.24
CA ALA A 58 5.00 15.75 20.68
C ALA A 58 6.28 16.31 21.32
N LEU A 59 7.43 15.75 20.94
CA LEU A 59 8.75 16.20 21.38
C LEU A 59 9.04 17.65 20.98
N ALA A 60 8.69 18.04 19.75
CA ALA A 60 8.94 19.40 19.25
C ALA A 60 8.08 20.47 19.95
N ASN A 61 6.88 20.11 20.41
CA ASN A 61 5.92 21.03 20.99
C ASN A 61 5.75 20.90 22.52
N ASN A 62 6.55 20.04 23.17
CA ASN A 62 6.40 19.68 24.58
C ASN A 62 4.96 19.22 24.90
N LYS A 63 4.39 18.39 24.03
CA LYS A 63 3.05 17.78 24.15
C LYS A 63 3.19 16.34 24.62
N SER A 64 2.21 15.83 25.34
CA SER A 64 2.22 14.48 25.90
C SER A 64 0.82 14.08 26.37
N GLY A 65 0.55 12.80 26.62
CA GLY A 65 -0.73 12.42 27.17
C GLY A 65 -1.81 12.30 26.11
N ASP A 66 -2.97 12.85 26.45
CA ASP A 66 -4.17 12.88 25.61
C ASP A 66 -4.14 13.95 24.52
N ASP A 67 -3.03 14.69 24.39
CA ASP A 67 -2.85 15.65 23.30
C ASP A 67 -2.98 14.94 21.95
N THR A 68 -3.89 15.42 21.09
CA THR A 68 -4.15 14.86 19.77
C THR A 68 -3.66 15.83 18.70
N PRO A 69 -2.67 15.44 17.87
CA PRO A 69 -2.25 16.27 16.76
C PRO A 69 -3.31 16.24 15.65
N ASP A 70 -3.56 17.40 15.05
CA ASP A 70 -4.30 17.48 13.79
C ASP A 70 -3.40 17.06 12.62
N GLN A 71 -4.00 16.65 11.50
CA GLN A 71 -3.29 16.21 10.31
C GLN A 71 -2.27 17.25 9.83
N ALA A 72 -2.65 18.53 9.82
CA ALA A 72 -1.77 19.63 9.41
C ALA A 72 -0.55 19.80 10.33
N ALA A 73 -0.68 19.43 11.61
CA ALA A 73 0.40 19.51 12.58
C ALA A 73 1.47 18.43 12.35
N LEU A 74 1.10 17.30 11.73
CA LEU A 74 2.01 16.20 11.40
C LEU A 74 2.71 16.36 10.05
N GLU A 75 2.15 17.13 9.12
CA GLU A 75 2.73 17.33 7.79
C GLU A 75 4.22 17.70 7.82
N PRO A 76 4.72 18.61 8.68
CA PRO A 76 6.14 18.95 8.73
C PRO A 76 7.07 17.78 9.10
N PHE A 77 6.55 16.80 9.84
CA PHE A 77 7.30 15.65 10.36
C PHE A 77 7.23 14.42 9.43
N LEU A 78 6.37 14.47 8.42
CA LEU A 78 6.21 13.39 7.44
C LEU A 78 7.17 13.54 6.25
N LYS A 79 7.63 12.40 5.71
CA LYS A 79 8.48 12.38 4.52
C LYS A 79 7.73 13.00 3.33
N GLY A 80 8.29 14.08 2.77
CA GLY A 80 7.69 14.80 1.66
C GLY A 80 6.60 15.81 2.05
N LYS A 81 6.50 16.14 3.34
CA LYS A 81 5.60 17.18 3.88
C LYS A 81 4.13 17.03 3.47
N ARG A 82 3.67 15.79 3.35
CA ARG A 82 2.30 15.46 2.95
C ARG A 82 1.81 14.26 3.72
N PHE A 83 0.52 14.26 4.02
CA PHE A 83 -0.10 13.10 4.63
C PHE A 83 -0.13 11.91 3.64
N PRO A 84 0.28 10.71 4.05
CA PRO A 84 0.24 9.55 3.17
C PRO A 84 -1.21 9.14 2.87
N VAL A 85 -1.42 8.58 1.68
CA VAL A 85 -2.72 8.06 1.25
C VAL A 85 -2.63 6.55 1.16
N CYS A 86 -3.62 5.86 1.71
CA CYS A 86 -3.70 4.41 1.59
C CYS A 86 -4.01 4.02 0.13
N LYS A 87 -3.17 3.16 -0.46
CA LYS A 87 -3.38 2.66 -1.83
C LYS A 87 -4.64 1.80 -1.98
N GLY A 88 -5.13 1.24 -0.87
CA GLY A 88 -6.42 0.53 -0.80
C GLY A 88 -7.64 1.45 -0.61
N GLY A 89 -7.46 2.77 -0.55
CA GLY A 89 -8.55 3.75 -0.43
C GLY A 89 -8.97 4.08 1.00
N GLY A 90 -8.29 3.56 2.01
CA GLY A 90 -8.57 3.84 3.42
C GLY A 90 -8.09 5.22 3.91
N THR A 91 -8.67 5.66 5.02
CA THR A 91 -8.28 6.86 5.76
C THR A 91 -7.57 6.47 7.04
N TYR A 92 -6.59 7.28 7.45
CA TYR A 92 -5.86 7.05 8.70
C TYR A 92 -6.51 7.79 9.85
N THR A 93 -6.66 7.12 10.98
CA THR A 93 -7.10 7.73 12.24
C THR A 93 -5.88 8.04 13.09
N ILE A 94 -5.75 9.30 13.49
CA ILE A 94 -4.66 9.80 14.32
C ILE A 94 -5.12 9.71 15.79
N PRO A 95 -4.47 8.90 16.63
CA PRO A 95 -4.76 8.83 18.06
C PRO A 95 -4.05 9.95 18.84
N SER A 96 -4.22 9.98 20.17
CA SER A 96 -3.42 10.84 21.05
C SER A 96 -1.95 10.40 21.08
N VAL A 97 -1.08 11.26 21.60
CA VAL A 97 0.35 10.96 21.74
C VAL A 97 0.60 9.67 22.51
N ASP A 98 -0.09 9.46 23.65
CA ASP A 98 0.07 8.24 24.46
C ASP A 98 -0.48 6.97 23.79
N ALA A 99 -1.25 7.14 22.72
CA ALA A 99 -1.80 6.06 21.92
C ALA A 99 -1.22 6.07 20.49
N SER A 100 -0.03 6.66 20.25
CA SER A 100 0.60 6.74 18.92
C SER A 100 0.79 5.36 18.27
N ASP A 101 1.03 4.31 19.06
CA ASP A 101 1.09 2.92 18.59
C ASP A 101 -0.23 2.39 18.02
N THR A 102 -1.36 3.06 18.25
CA THR A 102 -2.71 2.61 17.84
C THR A 102 -3.20 3.24 16.53
N VAL A 103 -2.33 3.90 15.76
CA VAL A 103 -2.67 4.45 14.44
C VAL A 103 -3.33 3.38 13.59
N SER A 104 -4.50 3.71 13.03
CA SER A 104 -5.31 2.74 12.28
C SER A 104 -5.73 3.25 10.92
N CYS A 105 -6.00 2.32 10.02
CA CYS A 105 -6.52 2.56 8.69
C CYS A 105 -7.88 1.87 8.53
N SER A 106 -8.88 2.56 7.99
CA SER A 106 -10.24 2.02 7.80
C SER A 106 -10.30 0.77 6.92
N THR A 107 -9.34 0.57 6.02
CA THR A 107 -9.29 -0.57 5.10
C THR A 107 -8.44 -1.73 5.61
N HIS A 108 -7.33 -1.45 6.31
CA HIS A 108 -6.34 -2.48 6.69
C HIS A 108 -6.22 -2.69 8.20
N GLY A 109 -7.04 -2.00 9.02
CA GLY A 109 -7.05 -2.14 10.46
C GLY A 109 -5.98 -1.30 11.18
N ALA A 110 -5.77 -1.60 12.46
CA ALA A 110 -4.79 -0.91 13.29
C ALA A 110 -3.35 -1.39 13.04
N LEU A 111 -2.37 -0.50 13.23
CA LEU A 111 -1.03 -0.94 13.59
C LEU A 111 -1.11 -1.62 14.94
N ILE A 112 -1.12 -2.94 14.93
CA ILE A 112 -0.75 -3.71 16.11
C ILE A 112 0.69 -4.15 15.88
N SER A 113 1.58 -3.72 16.78
CA SER A 113 3.04 -3.92 16.79
C SER A 113 3.48 -5.39 16.96
N GLY A 114 2.64 -6.36 16.57
CA GLY A 114 2.91 -7.78 16.73
C GLY A 114 2.15 -8.65 15.72
N SER A 115 2.71 -8.79 14.52
CA SER A 115 2.78 -10.04 13.74
C SER A 115 3.79 -9.91 12.61
#